data_AF-X1LIC5-F1
#
_entry.id   AF-X1LIC5-F1
#
_cell.length_a   1.000
_cell.length_b   1.000
_cell.length_c   1.000
_cell.angle_alpha   90.00
_cell.angle_beta   90.00
_cell.angle_gamma   90.00
#
_symmetry.space_group_name_H-M   'P 1'
#
loop_
_entity.id
_entity.type
_entity.pdbx_description
1 polymer ?
#
loop_
_entity_poly.entity_id
_entity_poly.type
_entity_poly.pdbx_seq_one_letter_code
_entity_poly.pdbx_strand_id
1 'polypeptide(L)'
;MEYIYGEEAINYWKGHDFKAGICFLVNRRRSAQVCATERDNNGDFVVDAISSDAGAIPRNCILTHGLSLVRFCALTLSELVQKISLTPSRMLGLKNKGHLSVGADADITIFDPDNAKVEIVLIKGEVCMVSGIIFNHPGRLIVTERGANKLKKQEIPTEIIDLKDSLYFKGKGDKDK
;
A
#
# COMPACT_ATOMS: atom_id res chain seq x y z
N MET A 1 -13.85 -13.20 14.19
CA MET A 1 -13.34 -12.33 15.27
C MET A 1 -14.45 -11.35 15.56
N GLU A 2 -14.94 -11.34 16.80
CA GLU A 2 -16.06 -10.52 17.22
C GLU A 2 -15.54 -9.37 18.10
N TYR A 3 -16.02 -8.16 17.86
CA TYR A 3 -15.62 -6.98 18.64
C TYR A 3 -16.58 -6.80 19.81
N ILE A 4 -16.04 -6.70 21.02
CA ILE A 4 -16.78 -6.29 22.22
C ILE A 4 -16.62 -4.78 22.45
N TYR A 5 -17.64 -4.13 22.99
CA TYR A 5 -17.70 -2.66 23.14
C TYR A 5 -18.16 -2.25 24.54
N GLY A 6 -18.04 -0.97 24.87
CA GLY A 6 -18.60 -0.40 26.11
C GLY A 6 -17.99 -0.98 27.40
N GLU A 7 -18.83 -1.16 28.42
CA GLU A 7 -18.41 -1.68 29.73
C GLU A 7 -17.80 -3.08 29.65
N GLU A 8 -18.31 -3.94 28.76
CA GLU A 8 -17.80 -5.29 28.55
C GLU A 8 -16.33 -5.26 28.11
N ALA A 9 -16.00 -4.42 27.12
CA ALA A 9 -14.64 -4.24 26.65
C ALA A 9 -13.72 -3.67 27.74
N ILE A 10 -14.21 -2.71 28.54
CA ILE A 10 -13.45 -2.11 29.63
C ILE A 10 -13.15 -3.15 30.73
N ASN A 11 -14.13 -3.96 31.09
CA ASN A 11 -13.98 -5.01 32.09
C ASN A 11 -13.03 -6.10 31.61
N TYR A 12 -13.13 -6.49 30.33
CA TYR A 12 -12.18 -7.42 29.71
C TYR A 12 -10.75 -6.86 29.75
N TRP A 13 -10.55 -5.60 29.34
CA TRP A 13 -9.24 -4.95 29.34
C TRP A 13 -8.64 -4.87 30.75
N LYS A 14 -9.42 -4.45 31.75
CA LYS A 14 -9.00 -4.41 33.16
C LYS A 14 -8.69 -5.80 33.71
N GLY A 15 -9.54 -6.79 33.41
CA GLY A 15 -9.39 -8.18 33.85
C GLY A 15 -8.15 -8.88 33.30
N HIS A 16 -7.56 -8.36 32.22
CA HIS A 16 -6.33 -8.87 31.62
C HIS A 16 -5.12 -7.97 31.89
N ASP A 17 -5.10 -7.25 33.02
CA ASP A 17 -3.99 -6.36 33.42
C ASP A 17 -3.62 -5.36 32.29
N PHE A 18 -4.65 -4.82 31.64
CA PHE A 18 -4.54 -3.88 30.54
C PHE A 18 -3.81 -4.42 29.27
N LYS A 19 -3.54 -5.73 29.20
CA LYS A 19 -2.89 -6.43 28.09
C LYS A 19 -3.92 -7.12 27.20
N ALA A 20 -4.75 -6.33 26.54
CA ALA A 20 -5.71 -6.82 25.54
C ALA A 20 -5.46 -6.15 24.18
N GLY A 21 -5.77 -6.85 23.09
CA GLY A 21 -5.82 -6.24 21.77
C GLY A 21 -6.94 -5.22 21.70
N ILE A 22 -6.60 -3.97 21.37
CA ILE A 22 -7.57 -2.87 21.24
C ILE A 22 -7.67 -2.46 19.77
N CYS A 23 -8.88 -2.10 19.34
CA CYS A 23 -9.12 -1.54 18.02
C CYS A 23 -9.95 -0.27 18.20
N PHE A 24 -9.32 0.89 18.03
CA PHE A 24 -10.05 2.16 18.01
C PHE A 24 -10.70 2.37 16.64
N LEU A 25 -11.74 3.20 16.58
CA LEU A 25 -12.22 3.83 15.35
C LEU A 25 -11.20 4.87 14.82
N VAL A 26 -9.91 4.54 14.82
CA VAL A 26 -8.81 5.41 14.37
C VAL A 26 -8.93 5.72 12.87
N ASN A 27 -9.56 4.84 12.09
CA ASN A 27 -9.75 5.01 10.65
C ASN A 27 -11.20 5.34 10.29
N ARG A 28 -11.72 6.48 10.78
CA ARG A 28 -13.05 6.96 10.35
C ARG A 28 -13.08 7.09 8.83
N ARG A 29 -14.06 6.44 8.19
CA ARG A 29 -14.15 6.39 6.72
C ARG A 29 -14.31 7.78 6.09
N ARG A 30 -14.99 8.69 6.79
CA ARG A 30 -15.08 10.10 6.38
C ARG A 30 -13.71 10.77 6.33
N SER A 31 -12.86 10.56 7.34
CA SER A 31 -11.49 11.10 7.35
C SER A 31 -10.66 10.50 6.24
N ALA A 32 -10.73 9.17 6.05
CA ALA A 32 -10.02 8.49 4.95
C ALA A 32 -10.46 8.99 3.56
N GLN A 33 -11.77 9.23 3.36
CA GLN A 33 -12.30 9.79 2.12
C GLN A 33 -11.74 11.19 1.87
N VAL A 34 -11.76 12.08 2.88
CA VAL A 34 -11.19 13.43 2.76
C VAL A 34 -9.72 13.35 2.41
N CYS A 35 -8.92 12.57 3.14
CA CYS A 35 -7.50 12.38 2.80
C CYS A 35 -7.30 11.85 1.38
N ALA A 36 -8.13 10.91 0.91
CA ALA A 36 -7.97 10.34 -0.41
C ALA A 36 -8.33 11.30 -1.57
N THR A 37 -9.15 12.33 -1.33
CA THR A 37 -9.81 13.10 -2.40
C THR A 37 -9.55 14.60 -2.35
N GLU A 38 -9.16 15.14 -1.18
CA GLU A 38 -8.96 16.58 -0.99
C GLU A 38 -7.81 17.11 -1.85
N ARG A 39 -8.01 18.31 -2.40
CA ARG A 39 -7.05 19.02 -3.22
C ARG A 39 -6.77 20.41 -2.66
N ASP A 40 -5.57 20.90 -2.92
CA ASP A 40 -5.21 22.28 -2.60
C ASP A 40 -5.76 23.26 -3.66
N ASN A 41 -5.45 24.55 -3.48
CA ASN A 41 -5.88 25.61 -4.40
C ASN A 41 -5.27 25.50 -5.81
N ASN A 42 -4.24 24.67 -6.00
CA ASN A 42 -3.60 24.41 -7.29
C ASN A 42 -4.20 23.17 -7.99
N GLY A 43 -5.12 22.45 -7.33
CA GLY A 43 -5.68 21.20 -7.82
C GLY A 43 -4.85 19.96 -7.51
N ASP A 44 -3.74 20.11 -6.78
CA ASP A 44 -2.88 19.01 -6.34
C ASP A 44 -3.51 18.30 -5.15
N PHE A 45 -3.32 16.98 -5.05
CA PHE A 45 -3.79 16.25 -3.88
C PHE A 45 -3.07 16.67 -2.60
N VAL A 46 -3.84 16.85 -1.51
CA VAL A 46 -3.27 17.16 -0.18
C VAL A 46 -2.53 15.95 0.41
N VAL A 47 -3.03 14.73 0.17
CA VAL A 47 -2.35 13.48 0.55
C VAL A 47 -2.06 12.69 -0.71
N ASP A 48 -0.78 12.49 -1.03
CA ASP A 48 -0.38 11.98 -2.34
C ASP A 48 -0.54 10.47 -2.52
N ALA A 49 -0.57 9.68 -1.44
CA ALA A 49 -0.53 8.23 -1.50
C ALA A 49 -1.53 7.54 -0.55
N ILE A 50 -1.93 6.32 -0.91
CA ILE A 50 -2.81 5.47 -0.10
C ILE A 50 -2.05 4.21 0.31
N SER A 51 -2.19 3.82 1.57
CA SER A 51 -1.58 2.63 2.17
C SER A 51 -2.63 1.82 2.94
N SER A 52 -2.34 0.55 3.22
CA SER A 52 -3.19 -0.34 4.01
C SER A 52 -2.94 -0.26 5.52
N ASP A 53 -1.85 0.36 5.96
CA ASP A 53 -1.36 0.36 7.35
C ASP A 53 -1.06 -1.06 7.92
N ALA A 54 -1.21 -2.10 7.09
CA ALA A 54 -0.82 -3.51 7.29
C ALA A 54 -0.77 -4.01 8.74
N GLY A 55 -1.84 -3.77 9.51
CA GLY A 55 -1.94 -4.19 10.92
C GLY A 55 -1.79 -5.71 11.13
N ALA A 56 -2.01 -6.20 12.36
CA ALA A 56 -1.73 -7.59 12.75
C ALA A 56 -2.32 -8.70 11.85
N ILE A 57 -3.38 -8.38 11.09
CA ILE A 57 -3.92 -9.25 10.03
C ILE A 57 -3.75 -8.49 8.70
N PRO A 58 -3.12 -9.11 7.67
CA PRO A 58 -3.03 -8.52 6.35
C PRO A 58 -4.43 -8.20 5.81
N ARG A 59 -4.68 -6.90 5.59
CA ARG A 59 -5.93 -6.40 5.01
C ARG A 59 -5.57 -5.64 3.74
N ASN A 60 -5.78 -6.25 2.59
CA ASN A 60 -5.71 -5.51 1.34
C ASN A 60 -7.10 -5.04 0.93
N CYS A 61 -7.45 -3.81 1.32
CA CYS A 61 -8.71 -3.16 0.96
C CYS A 61 -8.52 -1.96 0.03
N ILE A 62 -7.29 -1.75 -0.46
CA ILE A 62 -6.93 -0.57 -1.25
C ILE A 62 -7.73 -0.54 -2.56
N LEU A 63 -7.77 -1.65 -3.31
CA LEU A 63 -8.55 -1.71 -4.55
C LEU A 63 -10.06 -1.58 -4.29
N THR A 64 -10.61 -2.32 -3.32
CA THR A 64 -12.04 -2.30 -3.00
C THR A 64 -12.53 -0.90 -2.62
N HIS A 65 -11.79 -0.19 -1.77
CA HIS A 65 -12.14 1.18 -1.39
C HIS A 65 -11.81 2.19 -2.50
N GLY A 66 -10.65 2.06 -3.13
CA GLY A 66 -10.21 2.96 -4.20
C GLY A 66 -11.15 2.95 -5.41
N LEU A 67 -11.51 1.76 -5.91
CA LEU A 67 -12.45 1.64 -7.03
C LEU A 67 -13.86 2.16 -6.69
N SER A 68 -14.26 2.10 -5.42
CA SER A 68 -15.50 2.73 -4.99
C SER A 68 -15.46 4.25 -5.12
N LEU A 69 -14.33 4.90 -4.83
CA LEU A 69 -14.13 6.33 -5.06
C LEU A 69 -14.12 6.66 -6.57
N VAL A 70 -13.56 5.77 -7.39
CA VAL A 70 -13.57 5.93 -8.85
C VAL A 70 -14.98 5.85 -9.41
N ARG A 71 -15.77 4.84 -9.00
CA ARG A 71 -17.18 4.70 -9.40
C ARG A 71 -18.05 5.85 -8.91
N PHE A 72 -17.71 6.43 -7.76
CA PHE A 72 -18.36 7.63 -7.25
C PHE A 72 -17.88 8.93 -7.93
N CYS A 73 -16.95 8.84 -8.87
CA CYS A 73 -16.33 9.97 -9.58
C CYS A 73 -15.55 10.94 -8.68
N ALA A 74 -15.15 10.51 -7.48
CA ALA A 74 -14.28 11.30 -6.60
C ALA A 74 -12.79 11.18 -6.99
N LEU A 75 -12.43 10.13 -7.73
CA LEU A 75 -11.11 9.94 -8.35
C LEU A 75 -11.31 9.42 -9.77
N THR A 76 -10.36 9.68 -10.65
CA THR A 76 -10.22 8.90 -11.88
C THR A 76 -9.45 7.60 -11.61
N LEU A 77 -9.54 6.62 -12.51
CA LEU A 77 -8.72 5.40 -12.39
C LEU A 77 -7.22 5.73 -12.42
N SER A 78 -6.80 6.69 -13.26
CA SER A 78 -5.40 7.13 -13.34
C SER A 78 -4.91 7.73 -12.02
N GLU A 79 -5.74 8.54 -11.36
CA GLU A 79 -5.40 9.12 -10.05
C GLU A 79 -5.33 8.04 -8.97
N LEU A 80 -6.23 7.05 -8.99
CA LEU A 80 -6.14 5.92 -8.08
C LEU A 80 -4.80 5.18 -8.29
N VAL A 81 -4.44 4.85 -9.54
CA VAL A 81 -3.17 4.20 -9.88
C VAL A 81 -1.97 5.04 -9.43
N GLN A 82 -2.02 6.36 -9.61
CA GLN A 82 -1.00 7.28 -9.12
C GLN A 82 -0.82 7.14 -7.60
N LYS A 83 -1.93 7.19 -6.84
CA LYS A 83 -1.92 7.12 -5.37
C LYS A 83 -1.47 5.79 -4.78
N ILE A 84 -1.72 4.68 -5.46
CA ILE A 84 -1.47 3.33 -4.92
C ILE A 84 -0.23 2.66 -5.50
N SER A 85 0.35 3.22 -6.57
CA SER A 85 1.44 2.59 -7.31
C SER A 85 2.57 3.56 -7.63
N LEU A 86 2.32 4.59 -8.44
CA LEU A 86 3.37 5.50 -8.92
C LEU A 86 3.97 6.35 -7.80
N THR A 87 3.13 7.09 -7.07
CA THR A 87 3.60 7.97 -6.00
C THR A 87 4.34 7.19 -4.91
N PRO A 88 3.82 6.07 -4.37
CA PRO A 88 4.56 5.25 -3.42
C PRO A 88 5.93 4.78 -3.94
N SER A 89 6.04 4.45 -5.23
CA SER A 89 7.33 4.04 -5.80
C SER A 89 8.33 5.20 -5.80
N ARG A 90 7.89 6.41 -6.13
CA ARG A 90 8.71 7.64 -6.10
C ARG A 90 9.09 8.04 -4.67
N MET A 91 8.18 7.88 -3.71
CA MET A 91 8.44 8.08 -2.28
C MET A 91 9.58 7.21 -1.75
N LEU A 92 9.78 6.02 -2.35
CA LEU A 92 10.83 5.07 -1.99
C LEU A 92 12.02 5.05 -2.98
N GLY A 93 12.05 5.92 -3.98
CA GLY A 93 13.15 5.99 -4.96
C GLY A 93 13.16 4.82 -5.96
N LEU A 94 12.06 4.09 -6.08
CA LEU A 94 11.90 2.90 -6.92
C LEU A 94 11.59 3.29 -8.37
N LYS A 95 12.61 3.79 -9.08
CA LYS A 95 12.48 4.38 -10.43
C LYS A 95 11.77 3.49 -11.44
N ASN A 96 12.02 2.18 -11.43
CA ASN A 96 11.46 1.23 -12.39
C ASN A 96 10.11 0.62 -11.96
N LYS A 97 9.54 1.04 -10.82
CA LYS A 97 8.31 0.45 -10.26
C LYS A 97 7.16 1.44 -10.25
N GLY A 98 5.93 0.91 -10.17
CA GLY A 98 4.72 1.70 -9.96
C GLY A 98 4.12 2.34 -11.22
N HIS A 99 4.64 2.02 -12.41
CA HIS A 99 4.12 2.50 -13.68
C HIS A 99 4.22 1.42 -14.77
N LEU A 100 3.38 1.55 -15.79
CA LEU A 100 3.35 0.67 -16.95
C LEU A 100 3.93 1.40 -18.18
N SER A 101 5.26 1.49 -18.24
CA SER A 101 5.98 2.02 -19.41
C SER A 101 7.11 1.07 -19.82
N VAL A 102 7.61 1.22 -21.04
CA VAL A 102 8.79 0.47 -21.52
C VAL A 102 9.96 0.70 -20.56
N GLY A 103 10.62 -0.39 -20.16
CA GLY A 103 11.77 -0.39 -19.24
C GLY A 103 11.41 -0.49 -17.75
N ALA A 104 10.12 -0.42 -17.38
CA ALA A 104 9.68 -0.67 -16.01
C ALA A 104 9.74 -2.16 -15.65
N ASP A 105 9.82 -2.46 -14.36
CA ASP A 105 9.59 -3.81 -13.84
C ASP A 105 8.15 -4.22 -14.16
N ALA A 106 7.98 -5.41 -14.72
CA ALA A 106 6.66 -5.98 -15.04
C ALA A 106 5.94 -6.50 -13.78
N ASP A 107 5.77 -5.62 -12.79
CA ASP A 107 4.99 -5.81 -11.58
C ASP A 107 3.54 -5.42 -11.87
N ILE A 108 2.69 -6.41 -12.18
CA ILE A 108 1.35 -6.19 -12.75
C ILE A 108 0.31 -6.90 -11.88
N THR A 109 -0.79 -6.20 -11.59
CA THR A 109 -1.97 -6.80 -10.96
C THR A 109 -3.14 -6.74 -11.94
N ILE A 110 -3.69 -7.90 -12.30
CA ILE A 110 -4.90 -8.02 -13.11
C ILE A 110 -6.06 -8.26 -12.16
N PHE A 111 -7.10 -7.42 -12.25
CA PHE A 111 -8.25 -7.48 -11.36
C PHE A 111 -9.54 -7.16 -12.12
N ASP A 112 -10.66 -7.62 -11.56
CA ASP A 112 -12.00 -7.28 -12.00
C ASP A 112 -12.37 -5.87 -11.47
N PRO A 113 -12.68 -4.90 -12.36
CA PRO A 113 -12.94 -3.52 -11.97
C PRO A 113 -14.25 -3.32 -11.19
N ASP A 114 -15.20 -4.25 -11.28
CA ASP A 114 -16.50 -4.12 -10.65
C ASP A 114 -16.45 -4.55 -9.18
N ASN A 115 -15.89 -5.73 -8.92
CA ASN A 115 -15.83 -6.30 -7.56
C ASN A 115 -14.44 -6.19 -6.90
N ALA A 116 -13.45 -5.61 -7.58
CA ALA A 116 -12.08 -5.45 -7.10
C ALA A 116 -11.33 -6.76 -6.83
N LYS A 117 -11.81 -7.90 -7.34
CA LYS A 117 -11.16 -9.20 -7.17
C LYS A 117 -9.89 -9.26 -8.00
N VAL A 118 -8.77 -9.53 -7.35
CA VAL A 118 -7.49 -9.76 -8.03
C VAL A 118 -7.47 -11.18 -8.60
N GLU A 119 -7.20 -11.28 -9.91
CA GLU A 119 -7.20 -12.54 -10.64
C GLU A 119 -5.77 -13.03 -10.92
N ILE A 120 -4.85 -12.13 -11.29
CA ILE A 120 -3.44 -12.50 -11.58
C ILE A 120 -2.50 -11.46 -10.97
N VAL A 121 -1.40 -11.92 -10.37
CA VAL A 121 -0.29 -11.06 -9.96
C VAL A 121 0.99 -11.52 -10.65
N LEU A 122 1.67 -10.58 -11.30
CA LEU A 122 2.99 -10.76 -11.87
C LEU A 122 4.00 -9.94 -11.09
N ILE A 123 5.17 -10.51 -10.85
CA ILE A 123 6.33 -9.82 -10.28
C ILE A 123 7.48 -9.97 -11.28
N LYS A 124 7.99 -8.85 -11.80
CA LYS A 124 9.00 -8.81 -12.88
C LYS A 124 8.67 -9.73 -14.07
N GLY A 125 7.38 -9.85 -14.41
CA GLY A 125 6.91 -10.65 -15.54
C GLY A 125 6.67 -12.13 -15.25
N GLU A 126 7.00 -12.61 -14.04
CA GLU A 126 6.68 -13.97 -13.60
C GLU A 126 5.30 -14.02 -12.97
N VAL A 127 4.46 -14.99 -13.34
CA VAL A 127 3.14 -15.20 -12.74
C VAL A 127 3.31 -15.79 -11.35
N CYS A 128 3.05 -15.00 -10.30
CA CYS A 128 3.21 -15.41 -8.91
C CYS A 128 1.89 -15.80 -8.25
N MET A 129 0.75 -15.38 -8.79
CA MET A 129 -0.57 -15.76 -8.27
C MET A 129 -1.60 -15.81 -9.40
N VAL A 130 -2.47 -16.83 -9.39
CA VAL A 130 -3.66 -16.93 -10.25
C VAL A 130 -4.86 -17.36 -9.40
N SER A 131 -5.96 -16.62 -9.45
CA SER A 131 -7.22 -16.89 -8.74
C SER A 131 -7.04 -17.13 -7.23
N GLY A 132 -6.07 -16.46 -6.59
CA GLY A 132 -5.72 -16.64 -5.18
C GLY A 132 -4.78 -17.82 -4.88
N ILE A 133 -4.41 -18.62 -5.88
CA ILE A 133 -3.40 -19.67 -5.78
C ILE A 133 -2.02 -19.03 -5.99
N ILE A 134 -1.15 -19.13 -4.99
CA ILE A 134 0.21 -18.58 -5.03
C ILE A 134 1.18 -19.64 -5.57
N PHE A 135 1.97 -19.28 -6.57
CA PHE A 135 3.04 -20.11 -7.08
C PHE A 135 4.34 -19.86 -6.30
N ASN A 136 5.14 -20.91 -6.10
CA ASN A 136 6.33 -20.84 -5.27
C ASN A 136 7.44 -20.02 -5.96
N HIS A 137 7.55 -18.75 -5.59
CA HIS A 137 8.69 -17.89 -5.91
C HIS A 137 9.27 -17.35 -4.61
N PRO A 138 10.58 -17.54 -4.33
CA PRO A 138 11.19 -16.93 -3.16
C PRO A 138 11.09 -15.41 -3.29
N GLY A 139 10.35 -14.78 -2.36
CA GLY A 139 10.19 -13.34 -2.33
C GLY A 139 11.53 -12.62 -2.24
N ARG A 140 11.61 -11.41 -2.80
CA ARG A 140 12.81 -10.56 -2.74
C ARG A 140 12.55 -9.39 -1.81
N LEU A 141 13.46 -9.15 -0.87
CA LEU A 141 13.40 -7.99 0.00
C LEU A 141 14.08 -6.79 -0.64
N ILE A 142 13.34 -5.69 -0.78
CA ILE A 142 13.90 -4.40 -1.18
C ILE A 142 14.44 -3.72 0.08
N VAL A 143 15.73 -3.43 0.10
CA VAL A 143 16.44 -2.96 1.30
C VAL A 143 17.44 -1.87 0.96
N THR A 144 17.80 -1.05 1.95
CA THR A 144 19.00 -0.20 1.85
C THR A 144 20.25 -1.06 2.02
N GLU A 145 21.42 -0.50 1.70
CA GLU A 145 22.72 -1.15 1.93
C GLU A 145 22.89 -1.60 3.39
N ARG A 146 22.44 -0.77 4.35
CA ARG A 146 22.40 -1.12 5.77
C ARG A 146 21.56 -2.37 6.05
N GLY A 147 20.42 -2.51 5.38
CA GLY A 147 19.54 -3.67 5.50
C GLY A 147 20.18 -4.93 4.92
N ALA A 148 20.72 -4.86 3.70
CA ALA A 148 21.40 -5.98 3.06
C ALA A 148 22.56 -6.52 3.92
N ASN A 149 23.36 -5.62 4.52
CA ASN A 149 24.45 -6.00 5.42
C ASN A 149 23.98 -6.80 6.65
N LYS A 150 22.78 -6.55 7.17
CA LYS A 150 22.19 -7.32 8.27
C LYS A 150 21.64 -8.68 7.83
N LEU A 151 21.15 -8.78 6.58
CA LEU A 151 20.52 -9.99 6.04
C LEU A 151 21.52 -10.96 5.40
N LYS A 152 22.83 -10.63 5.31
CA LYS A 152 23.87 -11.45 4.67
C LYS A 152 23.88 -12.92 5.07
N LYS A 153 23.51 -13.25 6.32
CA LYS A 153 23.52 -14.62 6.85
C LYS A 153 22.23 -15.41 6.59
N GLN A 154 21.18 -14.75 6.13
CA GLN A 154 19.82 -15.34 6.08
C GLN A 154 19.48 -15.91 4.71
N GLU A 155 20.39 -15.79 3.72
CA GLU A 155 20.21 -16.28 2.34
C GLU A 155 18.91 -15.79 1.66
N ILE A 156 18.31 -14.71 2.17
CA ILE A 156 17.11 -14.09 1.61
C ILE A 156 17.54 -13.25 0.38
N PRO A 157 16.92 -13.45 -0.80
CA PRO A 157 17.18 -12.59 -1.95
C PRO A 157 16.89 -11.13 -1.62
N THR A 158 17.84 -10.24 -1.94
CA THR A 158 17.72 -8.80 -1.68
C THR A 158 17.88 -7.98 -2.97
N GLU A 159 17.19 -6.85 -3.02
CA GLU A 159 17.40 -5.77 -3.98
C GLU A 159 17.83 -4.53 -3.22
N ILE A 160 19.06 -4.05 -3.47
CA ILE A 160 19.59 -2.87 -2.78
C ILE A 160 19.09 -1.62 -3.50
N ILE A 161 18.48 -0.72 -2.74
CA ILE A 161 18.03 0.60 -3.23
C ILE A 161 18.75 1.73 -2.48
N ASP A 162 18.90 2.87 -3.16
CA ASP A 162 19.35 4.13 -2.57
C ASP A 162 18.16 5.10 -2.49
N LEU A 163 17.88 5.59 -1.29
CA LEU A 163 16.78 6.51 -1.04
C LEU A 163 17.15 7.97 -1.35
N LYS A 164 18.40 8.28 -1.73
CA LYS A 164 18.84 9.66 -2.05
C LYS A 164 17.92 10.37 -3.05
N ASP A 165 17.41 9.63 -4.03
CA ASP A 165 16.53 10.15 -5.07
C ASP A 165 15.04 10.04 -4.74
N SER A 166 14.68 9.60 -3.54
CA SER A 166 13.29 9.40 -3.17
C SER A 166 12.62 10.71 -2.75
N LEU A 167 11.29 10.81 -2.97
CA LEU A 167 10.53 11.97 -2.48
C LEU A 167 10.57 12.08 -0.95
N TYR A 168 10.80 10.97 -0.24
CA TYR A 168 10.97 10.99 1.21
C TYR A 168 12.17 11.86 1.65
N PHE A 169 13.28 11.83 0.91
CA PHE A 169 14.45 12.65 1.23
C PHE A 169 14.47 14.00 0.51
N LYS A 170 13.99 14.06 -0.74
CA LYS A 170 14.04 15.28 -1.55
C LYS A 170 12.85 16.22 -1.35
N GLY A 171 11.75 15.71 -0.79
CA GLY A 171 10.46 16.39 -0.87
C GLY A 171 9.88 16.35 -2.29
N LYS A 172 8.65 16.85 -2.44
CA LYS A 172 7.95 16.92 -3.73
C LYS A 172 8.47 18.13 -4.52
N GLY A 173 9.06 17.89 -5.70
CA GLY A 173 9.44 18.94 -6.66
C GLY A 173 8.36 19.17 -7.72
N ASP A 174 8.45 20.27 -8.48
CA ASP A 174 7.45 20.63 -9.52
C ASP A 174 7.35 19.63 -10.69
N LYS A 175 8.38 18.79 -10.91
CA LYS A 175 8.39 17.75 -11.97
C LYS A 175 7.85 16.39 -11.52
N ASP A 176 7.58 16.23 -10.23
CA ASP A 176 7.05 15.01 -9.61
C ASP A 176 5.56 15.17 -9.23
N LYS A 177 4.93 16.24 -9.72
CA LYS A 177 3.48 16.50 -9.70
C LYS A 177 2.78 15.72 -10.81
#